data_AF-A0A966DKR5-F1
#
_entry.id   AF-A0A966DKR5-F1
#
_cell.length_a   1.000
_cell.length_b   1.000
_cell.length_c   1.000
_cell.angle_alpha   90.00
_cell.angle_beta   90.00
_cell.angle_gamma   90.00
#
_symmetry.space_group_name_H-M   'P 1'
#
loop_
_entity.id
_entity.type
_entity.pdbx_description
1 polymer ?
#
loop_
_entity_poly.entity_id
_entity_poly.type
_entity_poly.pdbx_seq_one_letter_code
_entity_poly.pdbx_strand_id
1 'polypeptide(L)'
;MRKIFFIGLILVMLMTACQGPHIQVVSPNVEMQENPLGIATLAPRFSWQLSSELTDVVQLSYRIQVAETKDALKREEILVWDSGVVQGDLSLLIP
;
A
#
# COMPACT_ATOMS: atom_id res chain seq x y z
N MET A 1 45.46 -12.28 2.13
CA MET A 1 44.82 -12.10 0.80
C MET A 1 43.67 -13.08 0.57
N ARG A 2 43.89 -14.40 0.44
CA ARG A 2 42.83 -15.38 0.12
C ARG A 2 41.65 -15.41 1.13
N LYS A 3 41.93 -15.35 2.44
CA LYS A 3 40.89 -15.32 3.50
C LYS A 3 40.03 -14.05 3.51
N ILE A 4 40.61 -12.89 3.17
CA ILE A 4 39.90 -11.60 3.12
C ILE A 4 38.93 -11.56 1.94
N PHE A 5 39.33 -12.17 0.80
CA PHE A 5 38.45 -12.34 -0.35
C PHE A 5 37.26 -13.26 -0.03
N PHE A 6 37.49 -14.36 0.69
CA PHE A 6 36.40 -15.26 1.14
C PHE A 6 35.46 -14.58 2.14
N ILE A 7 35.98 -13.75 3.07
CA ILE A 7 35.15 -12.99 4.02
C ILE A 7 34.31 -11.93 3.28
N GLY A 8 34.89 -11.23 2.29
CA GLY A 8 34.16 -10.27 1.46
C GLY A 8 33.05 -10.94 0.63
N LEU A 9 33.31 -12.13 0.10
CA LEU A 9 32.33 -12.90 -0.68
C LEU A 9 31.15 -13.39 0.18
N ILE A 10 31.43 -13.84 1.41
CA ILE A 10 30.40 -14.25 2.38
C ILE A 10 29.54 -13.04 2.80
N LEU A 11 30.15 -11.86 2.99
CA LEU A 11 29.45 -10.64 3.39
C LEU A 11 28.49 -10.13 2.29
N VAL A 12 28.88 -10.25 1.01
CA VAL A 12 28.01 -9.91 -0.13
C VAL A 12 26.81 -10.86 -0.23
N MET A 13 27.01 -12.14 0.05
CA MET A 13 25.96 -13.17 -0.02
C MET A 13 24.91 -13.06 1.09
N LEU A 14 25.27 -12.48 2.24
CA LEU A 14 24.36 -12.20 3.36
C LEU A 14 23.43 -11.01 3.11
N MET A 15 23.77 -10.10 2.19
CA MET A 15 22.97 -8.90 1.88
C MET A 15 21.78 -9.16 0.94
N THR A 16 21.68 -10.35 0.34
CA THR A 16 20.64 -10.69 -0.64
C THR A 16 19.39 -11.38 -0.07
N ALA A 17 19.29 -11.57 1.26
CA ALA A 17 18.33 -12.49 1.86
C ALA A 17 17.05 -11.87 2.46
N CYS A 18 16.73 -10.60 2.23
CA CYS A 18 15.48 -10.00 2.72
C CYS A 18 14.66 -9.37 1.59
N GLN A 19 13.87 -10.18 0.88
CA GLN A 19 12.69 -9.68 0.18
C GLN A 19 11.47 -10.13 0.98
N GLY A 20 10.82 -9.18 1.66
CA GLY A 20 9.54 -9.44 2.32
C GLY A 20 8.47 -9.85 1.32
N PRO A 21 7.36 -10.44 1.79
CA PRO A 21 6.29 -10.85 0.90
C PRO A 21 5.74 -9.65 0.12
N HIS A 22 5.52 -9.88 -1.17
CA HIS A 22 4.96 -8.89 -2.07
C HIS A 22 3.44 -8.87 -1.89
N ILE A 23 2.93 -7.85 -1.21
CA ILE A 23 1.49 -7.57 -1.08
C ILE A 23 1.26 -6.20 -1.69
N GLN A 24 0.28 -6.10 -2.59
CA GLN A 24 -0.05 -4.85 -3.27
C GLN A 24 -1.54 -4.56 -3.17
N VAL A 25 -1.88 -3.28 -3.04
CA VAL A 25 -3.24 -2.80 -3.26
C VAL A 25 -3.48 -2.71 -4.77
N VAL A 26 -4.55 -3.34 -5.25
CA VAL A 26 -4.96 -3.32 -6.65
C VAL A 26 -6.43 -2.91 -6.78
N SER A 27 -6.79 -2.46 -7.97
CA SER A 27 -8.17 -2.04 -8.31
C SER A 27 -8.83 -1.10 -7.29
N PRO A 28 -8.16 -0.01 -6.85
CA PRO A 28 -8.80 0.97 -5.98
C PRO A 28 -9.99 1.60 -6.71
N ASN A 29 -11.13 1.67 -6.03
CA ASN A 29 -12.36 2.23 -6.58
C ASN A 29 -13.00 3.20 -5.60
N VAL A 30 -13.84 4.08 -6.14
CA VAL A 30 -14.71 4.96 -5.37
C VAL A 30 -16.12 4.73 -5.88
N GLU A 31 -17.06 4.46 -4.98
CA GLU A 31 -18.45 4.10 -5.33
C GLU A 31 -18.51 2.94 -6.35
N MET A 32 -17.62 1.94 -6.18
CA MET A 32 -17.48 0.78 -7.07
C MET A 32 -17.08 1.12 -8.52
N GLN A 33 -16.55 2.31 -8.77
CA GLN A 33 -16.10 2.77 -10.08
C GLN A 33 -14.59 3.08 -10.09
N GLU A 34 -13.93 2.81 -11.20
CA GLU A 34 -12.54 3.18 -11.43
C GLU A 34 -12.47 4.64 -11.90
N ASN A 35 -11.72 5.48 -11.17
CA ASN A 35 -11.50 6.90 -11.45
C ASN A 35 -12.78 7.68 -11.86
N PRO A 36 -13.88 7.60 -11.08
CA PRO A 36 -15.14 8.21 -11.45
C PRO A 36 -15.05 9.74 -11.50
N LEU A 37 -15.88 10.33 -12.37
CA LEU A 37 -16.09 11.77 -12.47
C LEU A 37 -17.53 12.10 -12.05
N GLY A 38 -17.72 13.23 -11.37
CA GLY A 38 -19.06 13.69 -10.99
C GLY A 38 -19.69 12.93 -9.83
N ILE A 39 -18.90 12.52 -8.82
CA ILE A 39 -19.45 11.96 -7.59
C ILE A 39 -20.30 13.02 -6.87
N ALA A 40 -21.58 12.72 -6.67
CA ALA A 40 -22.53 13.62 -6.01
C ALA A 40 -22.66 13.40 -4.49
N THR A 41 -22.25 12.23 -3.98
CA THR A 41 -22.28 11.96 -2.53
C THR A 41 -21.19 12.76 -1.82
N LEU A 42 -21.51 13.28 -0.64
CA LEU A 42 -20.55 13.99 0.22
C LEU A 42 -19.67 13.04 1.04
N ALA A 43 -20.06 11.77 1.15
CA ALA A 43 -19.30 10.71 1.80
C ALA A 43 -19.10 9.56 0.80
N PRO A 44 -18.15 9.71 -0.15
CA PRO A 44 -17.84 8.67 -1.12
C PRO A 44 -17.20 7.47 -0.46
N ARG A 45 -17.61 6.26 -0.86
CA ARG A 45 -17.09 5.01 -0.31
C ARG A 45 -15.94 4.47 -1.14
N PHE A 46 -14.86 4.09 -0.48
CA PHE A 46 -13.65 3.53 -1.07
C PHE A 46 -13.67 2.00 -0.99
N SER A 47 -13.17 1.34 -2.03
CA SER A 47 -12.84 -0.09 -1.95
C SER A 47 -11.53 -0.39 -2.64
N TRP A 48 -10.92 -1.51 -2.27
CA TRP A 48 -9.69 -2.00 -2.87
C TRP A 48 -9.57 -3.52 -2.71
N GLN A 49 -8.62 -4.10 -3.43
CA GLN A 49 -8.27 -5.51 -3.36
C GLN A 49 -6.80 -5.66 -2.98
N LEU A 50 -6.46 -6.77 -2.33
CA LEU A 50 -5.07 -7.16 -2.10
C LEU A 50 -4.67 -8.22 -3.13
N SER A 51 -3.52 -8.01 -3.77
CA SER A 51 -2.85 -9.00 -4.60
C SER A 51 -1.59 -9.47 -3.88
N SER A 52 -1.39 -10.79 -3.79
CA SER A 52 -0.21 -11.38 -3.19
C SER A 52 0.11 -12.75 -3.79
N GLU A 53 1.39 -13.11 -3.78
CA GLU A 53 1.88 -14.46 -4.12
C GLU A 53 1.71 -15.45 -2.96
N LEU A 54 1.28 -14.98 -1.78
CA LEU A 54 1.04 -15.82 -0.60
C LEU A 54 -0.41 -16.30 -0.51
N THR A 55 -0.62 -17.42 0.17
CA THR A 55 -1.94 -17.89 0.58
C THR A 55 -2.31 -17.34 1.96
N ASP A 56 -3.62 -17.39 2.28
CA ASP A 56 -4.16 -17.02 3.60
C ASP A 56 -3.79 -15.59 4.06
N VAL A 57 -3.68 -14.66 3.11
CA VAL A 57 -3.42 -13.25 3.37
C VAL A 57 -4.69 -12.57 3.87
N VAL A 58 -4.59 -11.90 5.02
CA VAL A 58 -5.65 -11.07 5.59
C VAL A 58 -5.13 -9.66 5.86
N GLN A 59 -5.95 -8.66 5.58
CA GLN A 59 -5.66 -7.27 5.97
C GLN A 59 -5.88 -7.11 7.48
N LEU A 60 -4.96 -6.46 8.18
CA LEU A 60 -5.12 -6.13 9.60
C LEU A 60 -5.50 -4.66 9.84
N SER A 61 -5.13 -3.79 8.92
CA SER A 61 -5.40 -2.36 8.98
C SER A 61 -5.33 -1.72 7.61
N TYR A 62 -5.86 -0.50 7.49
CA TYR A 62 -5.75 0.34 6.29
C TYR A 62 -5.51 1.82 6.65
N ARG A 63 -5.06 2.61 5.67
CA ARG A 63 -5.00 4.08 5.73
C ARG A 63 -5.36 4.63 4.36
N ILE A 64 -6.31 5.55 4.30
CA ILE A 64 -6.74 6.24 3.09
C ILE A 64 -6.31 7.69 3.20
N GLN A 65 -5.67 8.19 2.14
CA GLN A 65 -5.21 9.58 2.04
C GLN A 65 -5.80 10.21 0.79
N VAL A 66 -6.29 11.44 0.93
CA VAL A 66 -6.87 12.22 -0.16
C VAL A 66 -6.13 13.54 -0.25
N ALA A 67 -5.74 13.92 -1.47
CA ALA A 67 -5.08 15.18 -1.74
C ALA A 67 -5.58 15.76 -3.07
N GLU A 68 -5.43 17.06 -3.26
CA GLU A 68 -5.83 17.73 -4.51
C GLU A 68 -4.91 17.35 -5.68
N THR A 69 -3.66 16.97 -5.41
CA THR A 69 -2.68 16.61 -6.43
C THR A 69 -1.91 15.36 -6.07
N LYS A 70 -1.45 14.63 -7.10
CA LYS A 70 -0.63 13.43 -6.92
C LYS A 70 0.69 13.72 -6.20
N ASP A 71 1.28 14.89 -6.41
CA ASP A 71 2.56 15.25 -5.79
C ASP A 71 2.39 15.63 -4.32
N ALA A 72 1.28 16.27 -3.93
CA ALA A 72 0.93 16.46 -2.53
C ALA A 72 0.74 15.12 -1.82
N LEU A 73 0.02 14.18 -2.45
CA LEU A 73 -0.16 12.83 -1.91
C LEU A 73 1.19 12.09 -1.71
N LYS A 74 2.09 12.14 -2.71
CA LYS A 74 3.42 11.51 -2.62
C LYS A 74 4.30 12.07 -1.51
N ARG A 75 4.18 13.37 -1.21
CA ARG A 75 4.93 14.01 -0.13
C ARG A 75 4.26 13.83 1.23
N GLU A 76 3.03 13.32 1.27
CA GLU A 76 2.16 13.30 2.45
C GLU A 76 2.01 14.70 3.09
N GLU A 77 2.07 15.75 2.26
CA GLU A 77 1.97 17.15 2.65
C GLU A 77 0.66 17.72 2.09
N ILE A 78 -0.02 18.58 2.86
CA ILE A 78 -1.24 19.28 2.38
C ILE A 78 -2.31 18.27 1.93
N LEU A 79 -2.58 17.27 2.76
CA LEU A 79 -3.68 16.33 2.55
C LEU A 79 -5.01 17.05 2.77
N VAL A 80 -6.00 16.76 1.93
CA VAL A 80 -7.40 17.17 2.14
C VAL A 80 -8.00 16.36 3.30
N TRP A 81 -7.63 15.08 3.37
CA TRP A 81 -8.08 14.16 4.41
C TRP A 81 -7.14 12.97 4.56
N ASP A 82 -7.08 12.43 5.78
CA ASP A 82 -6.31 11.23 6.13
C ASP A 82 -7.10 10.45 7.20
N SER A 83 -7.37 9.17 6.94
CA SER A 83 -8.06 8.32 7.92
C SER A 83 -7.21 8.01 9.16
N GLY A 84 -5.89 8.20 9.07
CA GLY A 84 -4.94 7.54 9.94
C GLY A 84 -4.95 6.03 9.72
N VAL A 85 -4.19 5.30 10.55
CA VAL A 85 -4.24 3.83 10.54
C VAL A 85 -5.51 3.38 11.23
N VAL A 86 -6.41 2.74 10.48
CA VAL A 86 -7.64 2.15 10.98
C VAL A 86 -7.46 0.64 11.06
N GLN A 87 -7.71 0.06 12.24
CA GLN A 87 -7.68 -1.39 12.43
C GLN A 87 -8.91 -2.04 11.79
N GLY A 88 -8.72 -3.11 11.04
CA GLY A 88 -9.81 -3.83 10.38
C GLY A 88 -9.38 -4.56 9.10
N ASP A 89 -10.15 -5.59 8.79
CA ASP A 89 -10.00 -6.46 7.61
C ASP A 89 -10.93 -6.08 6.45
N LEU A 90 -11.84 -5.12 6.66
CA LEU A 90 -12.74 -4.62 5.63
C LEU A 90 -11.98 -3.82 4.56
N SER A 91 -12.36 -4.05 3.30
CA SER A 91 -11.81 -3.35 2.13
C SER A 91 -12.88 -2.98 1.09
N LEU A 92 -14.16 -3.14 1.43
CA LEU A 92 -15.29 -2.91 0.53
C LEU A 92 -16.19 -1.81 1.08
N LEU A 93 -16.41 -0.77 0.27
CA LEU A 93 -17.34 0.32 0.55
C LEU A 93 -17.10 1.02 1.90
N ILE A 94 -15.83 1.28 2.23
CA ILE A 94 -15.42 2.06 3.40
C ILE A 94 -15.82 3.53 3.21
N PRO A 95 -16.62 4.12 4.11
CA PRO A 95 -17.09 5.50 4.00
C PRO A 95 -16.01 6.56 4.28
#